data_AF-I0IRW4-F1
#
_entry.id   AF-I0IRW4-F1
#
_cell.length_a   1.000
_cell.length_b   1.000
_cell.length_c   1.000
_cell.angle_alpha   90.00
_cell.angle_beta   90.00
_cell.angle_gamma   90.00
#
_symmetry.space_group_name_H-M   'P 1'
#
loop_
_entity.id
_entity.type
_entity.pdbx_description
1 polymer ?
#
loop_
_entity_poly.entity_id
_entity_poly.type
_entity_poly.pdbx_seq_one_letter_code
_entity_poly.pdbx_strand_id
1 'polypeptide(L)' 'MKSHQAISETINQLRTAFENGTSVDSGLWEKVVEALDEGVNVGWLSQAQGDDLRERLSELEDEMKSLENF' A
#
# COMPACT_ATOMS: atom_id res chain seq x y z
N MET A 1 1.81 10.06 -8.11
CA MET A 1 1.66 8.62 -8.42
C MET A 1 0.25 8.45 -8.97
N LYS A 2 0.03 8.14 -10.26
CA LYS A 2 -1.34 8.16 -10.85
C LYS A 2 -1.55 7.01 -11.85
N SER A 3 -1.62 5.79 -11.33
CA SER A 3 -2.18 4.61 -12.01
C SER A 3 -2.28 3.44 -11.01
N HIS A 4 -3.16 2.48 -11.28
CA HIS A 4 -3.21 1.20 -10.54
C HIS A 4 -1.84 0.53 -10.48
N GLN A 5 -1.13 0.45 -11.61
CA GLN A 5 0.19 -0.17 -11.69
C GLN A 5 1.20 0.52 -10.79
N ALA A 6 1.27 1.85 -10.80
CA ALA A 6 2.24 2.58 -9.99
C ALA A 6 2.01 2.39 -8.48
N ILE A 7 0.74 2.34 -8.04
CA ILE A 7 0.42 2.04 -6.63
C ILE A 7 0.79 0.59 -6.31
N SER A 8 0.44 -0.37 -7.17
CA SER A 8 0.78 -1.78 -7.00
C SER A 8 2.30 -1.99 -6.86
N GLU A 9 3.10 -1.33 -7.69
CA GLU A 9 4.57 -1.35 -7.61
C GLU A 9 5.07 -0.76 -6.30
N THR A 10 4.44 0.31 -5.82
CA THR A 10 4.82 0.95 -4.55
C THR A 10 4.48 0.06 -3.36
N ILE A 11 3.31 -0.61 -3.35
CA ILE A 11 2.98 -1.60 -2.32
C ILE A 11 4.01 -2.74 -2.32
N ASN A 12 4.43 -3.21 -3.50
CA ASN A 12 5.47 -4.24 -3.59
C ASN A 12 6.82 -3.74 -3.06
N GLN A 13 7.18 -2.47 -3.27
CA GLN A 13 8.39 -1.88 -2.68
C GLN A 13 8.33 -1.87 -1.15
N LEU A 14 7.19 -1.48 -0.58
CA LEU A 14 6.97 -1.49 0.87
C LEU A 14 7.09 -2.93 1.42
N ARG A 15 6.48 -3.90 0.75
CA ARG A 15 6.57 -5.33 1.11
C ARG A 15 8.01 -5.84 1.02
N THR A 16 8.72 -5.56 -0.07
CA THR A 16 10.14 -5.95 -0.21
C THR A 16 11.02 -5.31 0.87
N ALA A 17 10.75 -4.05 1.26
CA ALA A 17 11.48 -3.41 2.35
C ALA A 17 11.26 -4.16 3.67
N PHE A 18 10.01 -4.49 3.98
CA PHE A 18 9.62 -5.27 5.14
C PHE A 18 10.26 -6.67 5.15
N GLU A 19 10.13 -7.44 4.07
CA GLU A 19 10.65 -8.81 3.95
C GLU A 19 12.18 -8.88 4.07
N ASN A 20 12.88 -7.82 3.63
CA ASN A 20 14.34 -7.71 3.76
C ASN A 20 14.79 -7.22 5.14
N GLY A 21 13.86 -6.98 6.08
CA GLY A 21 14.17 -6.45 7.41
C GLY A 21 14.67 -5.01 7.39
N THR A 22 14.37 -4.26 6.33
CA THR A 22 14.68 -2.83 6.23
C THR A 22 13.49 -2.00 6.68
N SER A 23 13.75 -0.75 7.09
CA SER A 23 12.68 0.15 7.52
C SER A 23 11.71 0.41 6.37
N VAL A 24 10.43 0.16 6.61
CA VAL A 24 9.34 0.58 5.73
C VAL A 24 9.26 2.11 5.78
N ASP A 25 9.21 2.76 4.62
CA ASP A 25 9.11 4.22 4.51
C ASP A 25 7.66 4.66 4.80
N SER A 26 7.46 5.25 5.99
CA SER A 26 6.16 5.77 6.42
C SER A 26 5.62 6.89 5.53
N GLY A 27 6.48 7.72 4.93
CA GLY A 27 6.06 8.76 4.00
C GLY A 27 5.63 8.18 2.64
N LEU A 28 6.21 7.04 2.24
CA LEU A 28 5.76 6.31 1.06
C LEU A 28 4.42 5.59 1.33
N TRP A 29 4.26 5.04 2.53
CA TRP A 29 3.00 4.45 3.00
C TRP A 29 1.85 5.46 2.95
N GLU A 30 2.01 6.63 3.54
CA GLU A 30 1.01 7.71 3.53
C GLU A 30 0.61 8.09 2.10
N LYS A 31 1.58 8.23 1.19
CA LYS A 31 1.31 8.53 -0.22
C LYS A 31 0.50 7.45 -0.93
N VAL A 32 0.68 6.18 -0.57
CA VAL A 32 -0.13 5.08 -1.13
C VAL A 32 -1.56 5.20 -0.63
N VAL A 33 -1.76 5.41 0.67
CA VAL A 33 -3.08 5.59 1.27
C VAL A 33 -3.81 6.77 0.62
N GLU A 34 -3.15 7.93 0.52
CA GLU A 34 -3.72 9.12 -0.13
C GLU A 34 -4.06 8.87 -1.61
N ALA A 35 -3.19 8.17 -2.35
CA ALA A 35 -3.42 7.89 -3.76
C ALA A 35 -4.60 6.91 -3.98
N LEU A 36 -4.81 5.96 -3.08
CA LEU A 36 -5.97 5.07 -3.10
C LEU A 36 -7.27 5.83 -2.83
N ASP A 37 -7.27 6.64 -1.77
CA ASP A 37 -8.45 7.41 -1.36
C ASP A 37 -8.80 8.46 -2.44
N GLU A 38 -7.82 9.20 -2.96
CA GLU A 38 -8.02 10.13 -4.08
C GLU A 38 -8.50 9.37 -5.32
N GLY A 39 -7.86 8.26 -5.69
CA GLY A 39 -8.10 7.60 -6.96
C GLY A 39 -9.47 6.99 -7.11
N VAL A 40 -10.00 6.39 -6.03
CA VAL A 40 -11.38 5.92 -6.00
C VAL A 40 -12.35 7.11 -5.99
N ASN A 41 -12.09 8.11 -5.15
CA ASN A 41 -12.98 9.27 -4.99
C ASN A 41 -13.14 10.10 -6.28
N VAL A 42 -12.05 10.30 -7.03
CA VAL A 42 -12.08 11.09 -8.28
C VAL A 42 -12.21 10.21 -9.54
N GLY A 43 -12.29 8.89 -9.37
CA GLY A 43 -12.69 7.93 -10.41
C GLY A 43 -11.62 7.51 -11.42
N TRP A 44 -10.32 7.74 -11.17
CA TRP A 44 -9.25 7.19 -12.01
C TRP A 44 -8.79 5.79 -11.57
N LEU A 45 -9.18 5.34 -10.38
CA LEU A 45 -9.24 3.93 -10.00
C LEU A 45 -10.70 3.49 -9.98
N SER A 46 -10.98 2.28 -10.48
CA SER A 46 -12.26 1.65 -10.21
C SER A 46 -12.34 1.23 -8.74
N GLN A 47 -13.56 1.09 -8.21
CA GLN A 47 -13.75 0.58 -6.85
C GLN A 47 -13.04 -0.75 -6.63
N ALA A 48 -13.19 -1.69 -7.57
CA ALA A 48 -12.55 -3.01 -7.49
C ALA A 48 -11.00 -2.93 -7.48
N GLN A 49 -10.41 -2.00 -8.23
CA GLN A 49 -8.97 -1.76 -8.20
C GLN A 49 -8.52 -1.13 -6.89
N GLY A 50 -9.31 -0.20 -6.34
CA GLY A 50 -9.05 0.38 -5.03
C GLY A 50 -9.10 -0.65 -3.92
N ASP A 51 -10.11 -1.52 -3.95
CA ASP A 51 -10.33 -2.58 -2.96
C ASP A 51 -9.18 -3.60 -2.97
N ASP A 52 -8.74 -4.08 -4.15
CA ASP A 52 -7.58 -4.99 -4.29
C ASP A 52 -6.30 -4.41 -3.69
N LEU A 53 -5.99 -3.15 -4.04
CA LEU A 53 -4.80 -2.48 -3.52
C LEU A 53 -4.89 -2.22 -2.02
N ARG A 54 -6.10 -1.93 -1.50
CA ARG A 54 -6.33 -1.69 -0.08
C ARG A 54 -6.20 -2.97 0.74
N GLU A 55 -6.70 -4.10 0.23
CA GLU A 55 -6.53 -5.42 0.84
C GLU A 55 -5.04 -5.75 0.98
N ARG A 56 -4.27 -5.64 -0.11
CA ARG A 56 -2.82 -5.90 -0.10
C ARG A 56 -2.04 -5.01 0.88
N LEU A 57 -2.43 -3.74 1.00
CA LEU A 57 -1.82 -2.82 1.96
C LEU A 57 -2.18 -3.20 3.40
N SER A 58 -3.44 -3.60 3.65
CA SER A 58 -3.90 -4.07 4.97
C SER A 58 -3.19 -5.36 5.40
N GLU A 59 -3.01 -6.32 4.49
CA GLU A 59 -2.26 -7.55 4.77
C GLU A 59 -0.82 -7.24 5.21
N LEU A 60 -0.15 -6.31 4.53
CA LEU A 60 1.18 -5.87 4.92
C LEU A 60 1.18 -5.18 6.29
N GLU A 61 0.15 -4.37 6.59
CA GLU A 61 -0.01 -3.74 7.91
C GLU A 61 -0.13 -4.77 9.04
N ASP A 62 -0.95 -5.81 8.82
CA ASP A 62 -1.18 -6.87 9.78
C ASP A 62 0.07 -7.73 10.00
N GLU A 63 0.81 -8.04 8.93
CA GLU A 63 2.10 -8.72 9.00
C GLU A 63 3.12 -7.92 9.83
N MET A 64 3.25 -6.62 9.59
CA MET A 64 4.15 -5.74 10.36
C MET A 64 3.78 -5.74 11.86
N LYS A 65 2.50 -5.54 12.19
CA LYS A 65 2.00 -5.55 13.57
C LYS A 65 2.20 -6.90 14.25
N SER A 66 2.10 -8.00 13.51
CA SER A 66 2.30 -9.33 14.06
C SER A 66 3.74 -9.49 14.57
N LEU A 67 4.73 -8.96 13.85
CA LEU A 67 6.14 -9.02 14.25
C LEU A 67 6.50 -8.06 15.38
N GLU A 68 5.83 -6.91 15.49
CA GLU A 68 6.04 -5.98 16.63
C GLU A 68 5.54 -6.55 17.97
N ASN A 69 4.64 -7.54 17.93
CA ASN A 69 4.08 -8.19 19.11
C ASN A 69 4.82 -9.47 19.54
N PHE A 70 5.93 -9.83 18.88
CA PHE A 70 6.84 -10.92 19.26
C PHE A 70 8.13 -10.39 19.90
#